data_AF-A0A6L2PZA7-F1
#
_entry.id   AF-A0A6L2PZA7-F1
#
_cell.length_a   1.000
_cell.length_b   1.000
_cell.length_c   1.000
_cell.angle_alpha   90.00
_cell.angle_beta   90.00
_cell.angle_gamma   90.00
#
_symmetry.space_group_name_H-M   'P 1'
#
loop_
_entity.id
_entity.type
_entity.pdbx_description
1 polymer ?
#
loop_
_entity_poly.entity_id
_entity_poly.type
_entity_poly.pdbx_seq_one_letter_code
_entity_poly.pdbx_strand_id
1 'polypeptide(L)'
;MNYMEITLPNYSYVFNFEEEFKHQDTRVWMIKNWTNSFYFCGIYMILVFGGQHYMQNRPKFELRRVLSIWNTALAAFSIIGACRTAPEFFHVLRNYGFTYSICVPR
;
A
#
# COMPACT_ATOMS: atom_id res chain seq x y z
N MET A 1 -25.73 4.22 -12.33
CA MET A 1 -24.78 3.91 -13.42
C MET A 1 -24.12 2.60 -13.07
N ASN A 2 -24.38 1.58 -13.87
CA ASN A 2 -24.01 0.19 -13.63
C ASN A 2 -22.51 0.05 -13.92
N TYR A 3 -21.69 0.13 -12.88
CA TYR A 3 -20.25 -0.13 -13.01
C TYR A 3 -20.09 -1.62 -13.26
N MET A 4 -20.03 -1.93 -14.55
CA MET A 4 -19.51 -3.13 -15.18
C MET A 4 -19.28 -4.32 -14.24
N GLU A 5 -20.05 -5.38 -14.51
CA GLU A 5 -19.61 -6.76 -14.40
C GLU A 5 -18.24 -6.91 -15.12
N ILE A 6 -17.18 -6.47 -14.46
CA ILE A 6 -15.82 -6.87 -14.81
C ILE A 6 -15.81 -8.35 -14.43
N THR A 7 -16.00 -9.20 -15.45
CA THR A 7 -15.84 -10.65 -15.45
C THR A 7 -15.00 -11.10 -14.27
N LEU A 8 -15.64 -11.51 -13.16
CA LEU A 8 -14.95 -12.04 -12.00
C LEU A 8 -14.39 -13.39 -12.46
N PRO A 9 -13.08 -13.48 -12.76
CA PRO A 9 -12.60 -14.74 -13.24
C PRO A 9 -12.54 -15.69 -12.02
N ASN A 10 -13.05 -16.90 -12.22
CA ASN A 10 -13.17 -17.95 -11.19
C ASN A 10 -11.78 -18.51 -10.82
N TYR A 11 -10.90 -17.69 -10.25
CA TYR A 11 -9.57 -18.12 -9.83
C TYR A 11 -9.00 -17.35 -8.63
N SER A 12 -9.63 -16.28 -8.15
CA SER A 12 -9.23 -15.66 -6.89
C SER A 12 -9.68 -16.57 -5.75
N TYR A 13 -8.77 -17.40 -5.22
CA TYR A 13 -8.93 -17.98 -3.89
C TYR A 13 -8.96 -16.80 -2.90
N VAL A 14 -10.14 -16.21 -2.73
CA VAL A 14 -10.40 -15.21 -1.71
C VAL A 14 -10.38 -15.98 -0.40
N PHE A 15 -9.42 -15.65 0.47
CA PHE A 15 -9.40 -16.29 1.77
C PHE A 15 -10.67 -15.88 2.53
N ASN A 16 -11.23 -16.76 3.36
CA ASN A 16 -12.45 -16.45 4.13
C ASN A 16 -12.36 -15.11 4.90
N PHE A 17 -11.15 -14.72 5.34
CA PHE A 17 -10.94 -13.44 6.04
C PHE A 17 -10.99 -12.20 5.12
N GLU A 18 -10.73 -12.34 3.82
CA GLU A 18 -10.81 -11.26 2.83
C GLU A 18 -12.25 -10.99 2.42
N GLU A 19 -13.10 -12.03 2.44
CA GLU A 19 -14.54 -11.91 2.12
C GLU A 19 -15.31 -11.15 3.22
N GLU A 20 -14.94 -11.37 4.48
CA GLU A 20 -15.54 -10.65 5.62
C GLU A 20 -15.00 -9.21 5.79
N PHE A 21 -13.96 -8.83 5.05
CA PHE A 21 -13.31 -7.52 5.22
C PHE A 21 -14.16 -6.37 4.65
N LYS A 22 -14.87 -5.65 5.53
CA LYS A 22 -15.64 -4.45 5.19
C LYS A 22 -14.72 -3.25 4.93
N HIS A 23 -14.35 -3.06 3.67
CA HIS A 23 -13.44 -2.00 3.20
C HIS A 23 -14.14 -0.70 2.80
N GLN A 24 -15.46 -0.72 2.57
CA GLN A 24 -16.21 0.41 2.02
C GLN A 24 -16.28 1.60 2.98
N ASP A 25 -16.54 1.38 4.26
CA ASP A 25 -16.65 2.45 5.26
C ASP A 25 -15.31 3.19 5.43
N THR A 26 -14.20 2.43 5.51
CA THR A 26 -12.84 2.97 5.60
C THR A 26 -12.48 3.77 4.35
N ARG A 27 -12.89 3.32 3.16
CA ARG A 27 -12.66 4.03 1.90
C ARG A 27 -13.41 5.36 1.86
N VAL A 28 -14.68 5.37 2.26
CA VAL A 28 -15.47 6.62 2.34
C VAL A 28 -14.84 7.59 3.34
N TRP A 29 -14.36 7.09 4.47
CA TRP A 29 -13.65 7.90 5.46
C TRP A 29 -12.35 8.49 4.90
N MET A 30 -11.53 7.70 4.19
CA MET A 30 -10.31 8.18 3.55
C MET A 30 -10.59 9.28 2.52
N ILE A 31 -11.61 9.11 1.68
CA ILE A 31 -11.98 10.11 0.67
C ILE A 31 -12.46 11.40 1.34
N LYS A 32 -13.27 11.29 2.40
CA LYS A 32 -13.77 12.46 3.13
C LYS A 32 -12.64 13.24 3.82
N ASN A 33 -11.61 12.54 4.27
CA ASN A 33 -10.57 13.08 5.14
C ASN A 33 -9.18 13.11 4.48
N TRP A 34 -9.13 13.09 3.15
CA TRP A 34 -7.90 13.02 2.36
C TRP A 34 -6.91 14.14 2.69
N THR A 35 -7.42 15.33 3.05
CA THR A 35 -6.63 16.51 3.45
C THR A 35 -5.77 16.27 4.69
N ASN A 36 -6.12 15.30 5.55
CA ASN A 36 -5.31 15.00 6.72
C ASN A 36 -3.91 14.51 6.39
N SER A 37 -3.71 13.96 5.19
CA SER A 37 -2.40 13.59 4.68
C SER A 37 -1.43 14.77 4.68
N PHE A 38 -1.90 15.97 4.32
CA PHE A 38 -1.05 17.16 4.32
C PHE A 38 -0.59 17.57 5.72
N TYR A 39 -1.46 17.45 6.73
CA TYR A 39 -1.09 17.72 8.11
C TYR A 39 -0.02 16.75 8.59
N PHE A 40 -0.16 15.45 8.29
CA PHE A 40 0.87 14.46 8.63
C PHE A 40 2.20 14.72 7.91
N CYS A 41 2.17 15.10 6.62
CA CYS A 41 3.38 15.48 5.88
C CYS A 41 4.06 16.70 6.52
N GLY A 42 3.30 17.74 6.90
CA GLY A 42 3.83 18.92 7.56
C GLY A 42 4.49 18.58 8.90
N ILE A 43 3.81 17.80 9.75
CA ILE A 43 4.35 17.34 11.04
C ILE A 43 5.62 16.50 10.84
N TYR A 44 5.62 15.59 9.87
CA TYR A 44 6.80 14.78 9.54
C TYR A 44 8.01 15.65 9.19
N MET A 45 7.82 16.66 8.34
CA MET A 45 8.90 17.58 7.96
C MET A 45 9.44 18.35 9.17
N ILE A 46 8.56 18.86 10.04
CA ILE A 46 8.95 19.55 11.27
C ILE A 46 9.77 18.63 12.18
N LEU A 47 9.33 17.38 12.37
CA LEU A 47 10.04 16.41 13.20
C LEU A 47 11.40 16.03 12.62
N VAL A 48 11.53 15.91 11.30
CA VAL A 48 12.81 15.60 10.63
C VAL A 48 13.80 16.75 10.82
N PHE A 49 13.43 17.97 10.44
CA PHE A 49 14.35 19.12 10.55
C PHE A 49 14.61 19.51 12.01
N GLY A 50 13.58 19.48 12.85
CA GLY A 50 13.70 19.74 14.28
C GLY A 50 14.58 18.69 14.98
N GLY A 51 14.38 17.41 14.66
CA GLY A 51 15.20 16.32 15.16
C GLY A 51 16.66 16.42 14.70
N GLN A 52 16.90 16.80 13.44
CA GLN A 52 18.24 17.06 12.92
C GLN A 52 18.94 18.18 13.69
N HIS A 53 18.28 19.33 13.89
CA HIS A 53 18.87 20.44 14.65
C HIS A 53 19.16 20.05 16.11
N TYR A 54 18.25 19.33 16.75
CA TYR A 54 18.43 18.82 18.12
C TYR A 54 19.61 17.84 18.24
N MET A 55 19.80 16.98 17.23
CA MET A 55 20.85 15.96 17.21
C MET A 55 22.25 16.51 16.86
N GLN A 56 22.38 17.75 16.39
CA GLN A 56 23.69 18.36 16.05
C GLN A 56 24.68 18.36 17.20
N ASN A 57 24.19 18.45 18.45
CA ASN A 57 25.02 18.49 19.65
C ASN A 57 25.11 17.14 20.40
N ARG A 58 24.62 16.04 19.80
CA ARG A 58 24.52 14.73 20.45
C ARG A 58 25.24 13.64 19.63
N PRO A 59 25.79 12.60 20.29
CA PRO A 59 26.37 11.47 19.58
C PRO A 59 25.30 10.69 18.83
N LYS A 60 25.66 10.15 17.66
CA LYS A 60 24.77 9.33 16.83
C LYS A 60 24.24 8.11 17.59
N PHE A 61 22.97 7.81 17.40
CA PHE A 61 22.37 6.59 17.91
C PHE A 61 22.69 5.41 16.98
N GLU A 62 23.14 4.30 17.55
CA GLU A 62 23.38 3.05 16.80
C GLU A 62 22.08 2.24 16.72
N LEU A 63 21.17 2.63 15.81
CA LEU A 63 19.88 1.95 15.60
C LEU A 63 19.94 0.76 14.64
N ARG A 64 21.13 0.22 14.34
CA ARG A 64 21.33 -0.81 13.29
C ARG A 64 20.41 -2.02 13.47
N ARG A 65 20.21 -2.49 14.71
CA ARG A 65 19.33 -3.63 15.02
C ARG A 65 17.86 -3.31 14.74
N VAL A 66 17.41 -2.12 15.14
CA VAL A 66 16.03 -1.67 14.94
C VAL A 66 15.75 -1.46 13.45
N LEU A 67 16.68 -0.82 12.73
CA LEU A 67 16.58 -0.64 11.28
C LEU A 67 16.54 -1.99 10.54
N SER A 68 17.33 -2.98 10.97
CA SER A 68 17.33 -4.32 10.38
C SER A 68 15.98 -5.01 10.54
N ILE A 69 15.38 -4.94 11.75
CA ILE A 69 14.05 -5.49 12.02
C ILE A 69 13.00 -4.78 11.16
N TRP A 70 13.06 -3.45 11.06
CA TRP A 70 12.15 -2.65 10.24
C TRP A 70 12.23 -3.03 8.76
N ASN A 71 13.44 -3.10 8.20
CA ASN A 71 13.66 -3.50 6.81
C ASN A 71 13.18 -4.93 6.54
N THR A 72 13.36 -5.84 7.50
CA THR A 72 12.87 -7.22 7.38
C THR A 72 11.34 -7.27 7.39
N ALA A 73 10.69 -6.50 8.25
CA ALA A 73 9.23 -6.39 8.28
C ALA A 73 8.67 -5.80 6.98
N LEU A 74 9.29 -4.74 6.45
CA LEU A 74 8.92 -4.16 5.15
C LEU A 74 9.12 -5.16 4.00
N ALA A 75 10.22 -5.92 4.01
CA ALA A 75 10.47 -6.94 3.00
C ALA A 75 9.41 -8.06 3.05
N ALA A 76 9.08 -8.55 4.25
CA ALA A 76 8.04 -9.55 4.42
C ALA A 76 6.67 -9.04 3.93
N PHE A 77 6.30 -7.81 4.30
CA PHE A 77 5.08 -7.16 3.81
C PHE A 77 5.05 -7.06 2.28
N SER A 78 6.17 -6.64 1.67
CA SER A 78 6.29 -6.54 0.22
C SER A 78 6.18 -7.89 -0.48
N ILE A 79 6.78 -8.95 0.08
CA ILE A 79 6.68 -10.31 -0.49
C ILE A 79 5.24 -10.81 -0.43
N ILE A 80 4.55 -10.62 0.70
CA ILE A 80 3.14 -11.01 0.85
C ILE A 80 2.28 -10.29 -0.20
N GLY A 81 2.45 -8.98 -0.36
CA GLY A 81 1.73 -8.19 -1.37
C GLY A 81 2.03 -8.64 -2.80
N ALA A 82 3.30 -8.91 -3.11
CA ALA A 82 3.72 -9.43 -4.42
C ALA A 82 3.15 -10.83 -4.69
N CYS A 83 3.21 -11.76 -3.74
CA CYS A 83 2.65 -13.11 -3.90
C CYS A 83 1.14 -13.10 -4.17
N ARG A 84 0.41 -12.09 -3.68
CA ARG A 84 -1.03 -11.93 -3.94
C ARG A 84 -1.33 -11.21 -5.27
N THR A 85 -0.62 -10.13 -5.56
CA THR A 85 -0.89 -9.28 -6.74
C THR A 85 -0.22 -9.78 -8.03
N ALA A 86 0.93 -10.46 -7.93
CA ALA A 86 1.66 -10.98 -9.07
C ALA A 86 0.88 -12.02 -9.90
N PRO A 87 0.23 -13.06 -9.33
CA PRO A 87 -0.48 -14.05 -10.14
C PRO A 87 -1.64 -13.41 -10.92
N GLU A 88 -2.38 -12.48 -10.30
CA GLU A 88 -3.40 -11.67 -10.95
C GLU A 88 -2.81 -10.87 -12.12
N PHE A 89 -1.72 -10.14 -11.85
CA PHE A 89 -1.06 -9.31 -12.85
C PHE A 89 -0.52 -10.13 -14.04
N PHE A 90 0.15 -11.25 -13.78
CA PHE A 90 0.64 -12.15 -14.82
C PHE A 90 -0.49 -12.79 -15.64
N HIS A 91 -1.60 -13.14 -14.99
CA HIS A 91 -2.78 -13.69 -15.67
C HIS A 91 -3.44 -12.66 -16.59
N VAL A 92 -3.62 -11.42 -16.13
CA VAL A 92 -4.17 -10.33 -16.95
C VAL A 92 -3.24 -10.03 -18.14
N LEU A 93 -1.94 -9.94 -17.88
CA LEU A 93 -0.94 -9.67 -18.90
C LEU A 93 -0.91 -10.75 -19.99
N ARG A 94 -1.03 -12.02 -19.62
CA ARG A 94 -0.97 -13.16 -20.55
C ARG A 94 -2.25 -13.32 -21.39
N ASN A 95 -3.42 -13.09 -20.80
CA ASN A 95 -4.70 -13.35 -21.47
C ASN A 95 -5.30 -12.15 -22.19
N TYR A 96 -5.09 -10.93 -21.66
CA TYR A 96 -5.73 -9.73 -22.20
C TYR A 96 -4.71 -8.72 -22.78
N GLY A 97 -3.41 -8.99 -22.65
CA GLY A 97 -2.33 -8.15 -23.18
C GLY A 97 -2.09 -6.89 -22.33
N PHE A 98 -0.98 -6.19 -22.63
CA PHE A 98 -0.51 -5.04 -21.85
C PHE A 98 -1.52 -3.88 -21.85
N THR A 99 -2.21 -3.64 -22.96
CA THR A 99 -3.19 -2.55 -23.12
C THR A 99 -4.39 -2.72 -22.19
N TYR A 100 -4.84 -3.95 -21.92
CA TYR A 100 -5.97 -4.24 -21.04
C TYR A 100 -5.56 -4.24 -19.55
N SER A 101 -4.27 -4.47 -19.26
CA SER A 101 -3.75 -4.41 -17.89
C SER A 101 -3.60 -2.97 -17.34
N ILE A 102 -3.52 -1.97 -18.23
CA ILE A 102 -3.25 -0.57 -17.87
C ILE A 102 -4.43 0.35 -18.17
N CYS A 103 -5.20 0.06 -19.23
CA CYS A 103 -6.36 0.86 -19.60
C CYS A 103 -7.65 0.22 -19.07
N VAL A 104 -8.51 1.03 -18.46
CA VAL A 104 -9.92 0.64 -18.25
C VAL A 104 -10.60 0.73 -19.62
N PRO A 105 -11.04 -0.38 -20.23
CA PRO A 105 -11.81 -0.32 -21.47
C PRO A 105 -13.10 0.47 -21.18
N ARG A 106 -13.44 1.37 -22.10
CA ARG A 106 -14.67 2.18 -22.05
C ARG A 106 -15.90 1.34 -22.33
#